data_AF-A0A920HXQ3-F1
#
_entry.id   AF-A0A920HXQ3-F1
#
_cell.length_a   1.000
_cell.length_b   1.000
_cell.length_c   1.000
_cell.angle_alpha   90.00
_cell.angle_beta   90.00
_cell.angle_gamma   90.00
#
_symmetry.space_group_name_H-M   'P 1'
#
loop_
_entity.id
_entity.type
_entity.pdbx_description
1 polymer ?
#
loop_
_entity_poly.entity_id
_entity_poly.type
_entity_poly.pdbx_seq_one_letter_code
_entity_poly.pdbx_strand_id
1 'polypeptide(L)' 'MSIYELVERVAKHYRMSTDNLNKISTSTLNQKAVRPPKTGFILDKSINELGYKPHSFEECLALMDEQIKQ' A
#
# COMPACT_ATOMS: atom_id res chain seq x y z
N MET A 1 -1.38 -0.19 8.28
CA MET A 1 -1.49 0.70 7.12
C MET A 1 -2.88 0.59 6.54
N SER A 2 -3.62 1.69 6.55
CA SER A 2 -4.91 1.84 5.87
C SER A 2 -4.70 2.23 4.40
N ILE A 3 -5.77 2.18 3.61
CA ILE A 3 -5.73 2.66 2.22
C ILE A 3 -5.42 4.16 2.14
N TYR A 4 -5.91 4.95 3.09
CA TYR A 4 -5.64 6.38 3.14
C TYR A 4 -4.14 6.66 3.37
N GLU A 5 -3.54 6.00 4.36
CA GLU A 5 -2.09 6.11 4.65
C GLU A 5 -1.24 5.64 3.46
N LEU A 6 -1.70 4.62 2.73
CA LEU A 6 -1.02 4.17 1.51
C LEU A 6 -0.97 5.29 0.46
N VAL A 7 -2.09 5.95 0.21
CA VAL A 7 -2.15 7.06 -0.76
C VAL A 7 -1.31 8.25 -0.30
N GLU A 8 -1.29 8.57 0.99
CA GLU A 8 -0.41 9.61 1.53
C GLU A 8 1.08 9.31 1.30
N ARG A 9 1.49 8.04 1.47
CA ARG A 9 2.88 7.62 1.20
C ARG A 9 3.24 7.72 -0.28
N VAL A 10 2.33 7.34 -1.17
CA VAL A 10 2.49 7.52 -2.62
C VAL A 10 2.62 9.01 -2.96
N ALA A 11 1.72 9.85 -2.47
CA ALA A 11 1.76 11.29 -2.71
C ALA A 11 3.07 11.90 -2.19
N LYS A 12 3.54 11.49 -1.01
CA LYS A 12 4.83 11.91 -0.45
C LYS A 12 6.00 11.51 -1.35
N HIS A 13 6.03 10.27 -1.86
CA HIS A 13 7.09 9.78 -2.76
C HIS A 13 7.17 10.63 -4.04
N TYR A 14 6.03 10.92 -4.65
CA TYR A 14 5.94 11.71 -5.89
C TYR A 14 5.84 13.22 -5.67
N ARG A 15 5.97 13.72 -4.42
CA ARG A 15 5.84 15.13 -4.05
C ARG A 15 4.53 15.79 -4.53
N MET A 16 3.43 15.04 -4.44
CA MET A 16 2.10 15.51 -4.79
C MET A 16 1.36 16.02 -3.54
N SER A 17 0.50 17.02 -3.72
CA SER A 17 -0.34 17.53 -2.63
C SER A 17 -1.42 16.51 -2.24
N THR A 18 -1.71 16.42 -0.94
CA THR A 18 -2.80 15.63 -0.36
C THR A 18 -4.00 16.49 0.07
N ASP A 19 -4.05 17.77 -0.30
CA ASP A 19 -5.07 18.72 0.18
C ASP A 19 -6.50 18.30 -0.17
N ASN A 20 -6.67 17.57 -1.28
CA ASN A 20 -7.96 17.06 -1.74
C ASN A 20 -8.28 15.63 -1.22
N LEU A 21 -7.42 15.06 -0.37
CA LEU A 21 -7.60 13.70 0.14
C LEU A 21 -8.59 13.71 1.30
N ASN A 22 -9.69 12.96 1.16
CA ASN A 22 -10.73 12.87 2.18
C ASN A 22 -10.83 11.45 2.75
N LYS A 23 -10.86 11.34 4.09
CA LYS A 23 -11.09 10.06 4.76
C LYS A 23 -12.56 9.68 4.64
N ILE A 24 -12.82 8.46 4.18
CA ILE A 24 -14.17 7.88 4.08
C ILE A 24 -14.21 6.52 4.78
N SER A 25 -15.41 6.12 5.22
CA SER A 25 -15.63 4.78 5.77
C SER A 25 -15.96 3.79 4.66
N THR A 26 -15.74 2.49 4.90
CA THR A 26 -16.14 1.47 3.91
C THR A 26 -17.66 1.41 3.74
N SER A 27 -18.45 1.77 4.75
CA SER A 27 -19.92 1.82 4.67
C SER A 27 -20.45 2.86 3.68
N THR A 28 -19.71 3.94 3.41
CA THR A 28 -20.12 4.91 2.37
C THR A 28 -19.87 4.36 0.96
N LEU A 29 -19.01 3.36 0.83
CA LEU A 29 -18.75 2.67 -0.42
C LEU A 29 -19.75 1.53 -0.51
N ASN A 30 -20.83 1.71 -1.27
CA ASN A 30 -21.91 0.73 -1.49
C ASN A 30 -21.44 -0.48 -2.32
N GLN A 31 -20.44 -1.20 -1.81
CA GLN A 31 -19.79 -2.31 -2.49
C GLN A 31 -20.55 -3.60 -2.24
N LYS A 32 -20.72 -4.40 -3.31
CA LYS A 32 -21.44 -5.68 -3.26
C LYS A 32 -20.83 -6.67 -2.27
N ALA A 33 -19.51 -6.63 -2.06
CA ALA A 33 -18.80 -7.47 -1.10
C ALA A 33 -18.21 -6.61 0.03
N VAL A 34 -18.34 -7.12 1.26
CA VAL A 34 -17.77 -6.47 2.45
C VAL A 34 -16.25 -6.65 2.45
N ARG A 35 -15.52 -5.55 2.60
CA ARG A 35 -14.05 -5.60 2.75
C ARG A 35 -13.68 -6.07 4.15
N PRO A 36 -12.75 -7.04 4.31
CA PRO A 36 -12.17 -7.33 5.61
C PRO A 36 -11.46 -6.08 6.16
N PRO A 37 -11.65 -5.73 7.45
CA PRO A 37 -11.05 -4.52 8.02
C PRO A 37 -9.52 -4.61 8.12
N LYS A 38 -8.94 -5.81 8.15
CA LYS A 38 -7.50 -6.07 8.19
C LYS A 38 -7.17 -7.29 7.32
N THR A 39 -6.20 -7.15 6.42
CA THR A 39 -5.76 -8.19 5.47
C THR A 39 -4.25 -8.45 5.53
N GLY A 40 -3.61 -8.21 6.68
CA GLY A 40 -2.17 -8.39 6.83
C GLY A 40 -1.73 -9.85 6.68
N PHE A 41 -0.47 -10.06 6.27
CA PHE A 41 0.15 -11.38 6.19
C PHE A 41 1.23 -11.54 7.25
N ILE A 42 1.33 -12.74 7.81
CA ILE A 42 2.48 -13.17 8.61
C ILE A 42 3.50 -13.77 7.63
N LEU A 43 4.68 -13.15 7.54
CA LEU A 43 5.69 -13.52 6.55
C LEU A 43 6.77 -14.48 7.10
N ASP A 44 6.69 -14.84 8.38
CA ASP A 44 7.72 -15.62 9.09
C ASP A 44 8.10 -16.89 8.33
N LYS A 45 7.10 -17.63 7.82
CA LYS A 45 7.34 -18.88 7.10
C LYS A 45 8.08 -18.66 5.79
N SER A 46 7.66 -17.69 4.98
CA SER A 46 8.33 -17.42 3.69
C SER A 46 9.73 -16.87 3.88
N ILE A 47 9.95 -16.06 4.93
CA ILE A 47 11.27 -15.55 5.29
C ILE A 47 12.18 -16.72 5.72
N ASN A 48 11.72 -17.55 6.65
CA ASN A 48 12.55 -18.60 7.27
C ASN A 48 12.80 -19.79 6.34
N GLU A 49 11.80 -20.22 5.57
CA GLU A 49 11.90 -21.45 4.76
C GLU A 49 12.34 -21.17 3.32
N LEU A 50 11.93 -20.04 2.75
CA LEU A 50 12.21 -19.71 1.34
C LEU A 50 13.28 -18.62 1.19
N GLY A 51 13.80 -18.08 2.30
CA GLY A 51 14.73 -16.97 2.27
C GLY A 51 14.14 -15.70 1.66
N TYR A 52 12.80 -15.55 1.71
CA TYR A 52 12.12 -14.38 1.16
C TYR A 52 12.60 -13.10 1.86
N LYS A 53 13.02 -12.11 1.07
CA LYS A 53 13.46 -10.80 1.55
C LYS A 53 12.44 -9.76 1.11
N PRO A 54 11.41 -9.46 1.91
CA PRO A 54 10.40 -8.48 1.54
C PRO A 54 11.02 -7.09 1.41
N HIS A 55 10.55 -6.33 0.42
CA HIS A 55 10.83 -4.91 0.31
C HIS A 55 9.82 -4.11 1.13
N SER A 56 10.28 -2.98 1.66
CA SER A 56 9.41 -1.94 2.18
C SER A 56 8.60 -1.29 1.05
N PHE A 57 7.54 -0.58 1.41
CA PHE A 57 6.67 0.05 0.44
C PHE A 57 7.39 1.14 -0.38
N GLU A 58 8.25 1.96 0.26
CA GLU A 58 9.03 2.99 -0.44
C GLU A 58 10.08 2.40 -1.37
N GLU A 59 10.76 1.31 -0.98
CA GLU A 59 11.68 0.61 -1.86
C GLU A 59 10.97 0.12 -3.12
N CYS A 60 9.76 -0.44 -2.98
CA CYS A 60 8.95 -0.84 -4.13
C CYS A 60 8.61 0.35 -5.04
N LEU A 61 8.23 1.51 -4.49
CA LEU A 61 7.92 2.70 -5.30
C LEU A 61 9.15 3.16 -6.10
N ALA A 62 10.33 3.20 -5.46
CA ALA A 62 11.58 3.54 -6.14
C ALA A 62 11.92 2.54 -7.25
N LEU A 63 11.73 1.24 -7.02
CA LEU A 63 11.95 0.21 -8.03
C LEU A 63 10.97 0.33 -9.21
N MET A 64 9.70 0.62 -8.94
CA MET A 64 8.69 0.84 -9.98
C MET A 64 9.04 2.04 -10.86
N ASP A 65 9.57 3.13 -10.29
CA ASP A 65 9.98 4.30 -11.06
C ASP A 65 11.07 3.96 -12.08
N GLU A 66 12.01 3.09 -11.71
CA GLU A 66 13.06 2.63 -12.61
C GLU A 66 12.51 1.70 -13.70
N GLN A 67 11.50 0.89 -13.39
CA GLN A 67 10.84 0.01 -14.36
C GLN A 67 9.97 0.77 -15.37
N ILE A 68 9.31 1.85 -14.96
CA ILE A 68 8.41 2.64 -15.82
C ILE A 68 9.20 3.51 -16.83
N LYS A 69 10.44 3.89 -16.48
CA LYS A 69 11.31 4.69 -17.35
C LYS A 69 12.03 3.87 -18.44
N GLN A 70 12.03 2.55 -18.32
CA GLN A 70 12.56 1.63 -19.34
C GLN A 70 11.58 1.46 -20.49
#